data_AF-A0AAD7RA68-F1
#
_entry.id   AF-A0AAD7RA68-F1
#
_cell.length_a   1.000
_cell.length_b   1.000
_cell.length_c   1.000
_cell.angle_alpha   90.00
_cell.angle_beta   90.00
_cell.angle_gamma   90.00
#
_symmetry.space_group_name_H-M   'P 1'
#
loop_
_entity.id
_entity.type
_entity.pdbx_description
1 polymer ?
#
loop_
_entity_poly.entity_id
_entity_poly.type
_entity_poly.pdbx_seq_one_letter_code
_entity_poly.pdbx_strand_id
1 'polypeptide(L)'
;PSVPSPCFPSFSPLTDSDISHLLLSHHPTTCALDPIPSSLLQTFIPNIIPFVTSLVNSSLSSGCFPSPFKRAHITPLLKKPSLDPSVIQNYRPVSLLPFLSKTFERATSNQLSAFFTENNLLDPHQSGFRPGHSTETALLLVNEALHTARAASLSSILILLDLSAAFDTVEHSILLSSLAATGICGGDDVTALLGPA
;
A
#
# COMPACT_ATOMS: atom_id res chain seq x y z
N PRO A 1 -18.00 5.65 30.33
CA PRO A 1 -18.45 4.99 29.09
C PRO A 1 -17.24 4.69 28.19
N SER A 2 -16.86 3.41 28.07
CA SER A 2 -15.83 2.98 27.14
C SER A 2 -16.29 3.27 25.71
N VAL A 3 -15.56 4.12 25.00
CA VAL A 3 -15.78 4.33 23.56
C VAL A 3 -15.62 2.98 22.88
N PRO A 4 -16.60 2.50 22.09
CA PRO A 4 -16.45 1.25 21.36
C PRO A 4 -15.23 1.37 20.44
N SER A 5 -14.34 0.39 20.48
CA SER A 5 -13.19 0.33 19.59
C SER A 5 -13.67 0.37 18.13
N PRO A 6 -13.02 1.16 17.26
CA PRO A 6 -13.41 1.25 15.87
C PRO A 6 -13.25 -0.12 15.19
N CYS A 7 -14.21 -0.45 14.31
CA CYS A 7 -14.25 -1.73 13.62
C CYS A 7 -14.50 -1.55 12.13
N PHE A 8 -13.69 -2.20 11.30
CA PHE A 8 -13.85 -2.30 9.85
C PHE A 8 -14.45 -3.68 9.51
N PRO A 9 -15.77 -3.77 9.28
CA PRO A 9 -16.46 -5.04 9.12
C PRO A 9 -16.38 -5.61 7.69
N SER A 10 -16.31 -4.74 6.68
CA SER A 10 -16.35 -5.14 5.27
C SER A 10 -15.96 -3.98 4.36
N PHE A 11 -15.51 -4.30 3.15
CA PHE A 11 -15.34 -3.32 2.09
C PHE A 11 -16.69 -2.79 1.59
N SER A 12 -16.74 -1.50 1.26
CA SER A 12 -17.89 -0.88 0.60
C SER A 12 -17.78 -1.03 -0.93
N PRO A 13 -18.92 -1.17 -1.63
CA PRO A 13 -18.92 -1.20 -3.09
C PRO A 13 -18.54 0.17 -3.65
N LEU A 14 -17.76 0.15 -4.74
CA LEU A 14 -17.32 1.33 -5.46
C LEU A 14 -18.22 1.60 -6.67
N THR A 15 -18.40 2.86 -7.02
CA THR A 15 -19.13 3.29 -8.22
C THR A 15 -18.24 3.28 -9.46
N ASP A 16 -18.85 3.33 -10.64
CA ASP A 16 -18.13 3.52 -11.91
C ASP A 16 -17.25 4.78 -11.92
N SER A 17 -17.69 5.84 -11.24
CA SER A 17 -16.91 7.07 -11.09
C SER A 17 -15.66 6.84 -10.23
N ASP A 18 -15.80 6.12 -9.12
CA ASP A 18 -14.68 5.80 -8.23
C ASP A 18 -13.62 4.97 -8.98
N ILE A 19 -14.07 3.93 -9.68
CA ILE A 19 -13.20 3.03 -10.46
C ILE A 19 -12.53 3.77 -11.62
N SER A 20 -13.28 4.61 -12.34
CA SER A 20 -12.73 5.48 -13.39
C SER A 20 -11.64 6.40 -12.84
N HIS A 21 -11.89 7.03 -11.69
CA HIS A 21 -10.89 7.86 -11.02
C HIS A 21 -9.65 7.03 -10.63
N LEU A 22 -9.80 5.83 -10.09
CA LEU A 22 -8.67 4.95 -9.76
C LEU A 22 -7.81 4.58 -10.98
N LEU A 23 -8.44 4.35 -12.13
CA LEU A 23 -7.76 3.93 -13.37
C LEU A 23 -7.07 5.09 -14.09
N LEU A 24 -7.61 6.30 -14.00
CA LEU A 24 -7.15 7.46 -14.78
C LEU A 24 -6.27 8.44 -14.00
N SER A 25 -6.36 8.46 -12.66
CA SER A 25 -5.62 9.42 -11.82
C SER A 25 -4.09 9.20 -11.79
N HIS A 26 -3.59 8.12 -12.39
CA HIS A 26 -2.19 7.73 -12.27
C HIS A 26 -1.53 7.49 -13.61
N HIS A 27 -0.22 7.74 -13.64
CA HIS A 27 0.60 7.43 -14.80
C HIS A 27 0.52 5.93 -15.14
N PRO A 28 0.10 5.56 -16.35
CA PRO A 28 0.01 4.16 -16.75
C PRO A 28 1.41 3.54 -16.78
N THR A 29 1.63 2.54 -15.95
CA THR A 29 2.85 1.72 -16.00
C THR A 29 2.49 0.38 -16.62
N THR A 30 3.12 0.06 -17.75
CA THR A 30 2.91 -1.20 -18.47
C THR A 30 3.74 -2.30 -17.84
N CYS A 31 3.09 -3.39 -17.49
CA CYS A 31 3.70 -4.66 -17.14
C CYS A 31 3.74 -5.58 -18.37
N ALA A 32 4.76 -6.42 -18.47
CA ALA A 32 4.85 -7.44 -19.53
C ALA A 32 3.71 -8.48 -19.48
N LEU A 33 3.00 -8.56 -18.35
CA LEU A 33 1.83 -9.41 -18.17
C LEU A 33 0.51 -8.74 -18.62
N ASP A 34 0.54 -7.45 -18.96
CA ASP A 34 -0.62 -6.76 -19.51
C ASP A 34 -0.90 -7.23 -20.94
N PRO A 35 -2.16 -7.41 -21.35
CA PRO A 35 -2.51 -7.86 -22.70
C PRO A 35 -2.16 -6.81 -23.78
N ILE A 36 -2.15 -5.54 -23.39
CA ILE A 36 -1.82 -4.38 -24.22
C ILE A 36 -1.14 -3.30 -23.34
N PRO A 37 -0.44 -2.32 -23.94
CA PRO A 37 0.13 -1.21 -23.18
C PRO A 37 -0.91 -0.51 -22.30
N SER A 38 -0.55 -0.19 -21.05
CA SER A 38 -1.49 0.42 -20.07
C SER A 38 -2.04 1.77 -20.54
N SER A 39 -1.24 2.53 -21.30
CA SER A 39 -1.68 3.79 -21.91
C SER A 39 -2.77 3.56 -22.97
N LEU A 40 -2.69 2.47 -23.73
CA LEU A 40 -3.71 2.08 -24.69
C LEU A 40 -4.93 1.51 -23.97
N LEU A 41 -4.74 0.73 -22.91
CA LEU A 41 -5.85 0.26 -22.09
C LEU A 41 -6.65 1.44 -21.52
N GLN A 42 -5.96 2.50 -21.07
CA GLN A 42 -6.59 3.74 -20.59
C GLN A 42 -7.53 4.39 -21.61
N THR A 43 -7.27 4.30 -22.92
CA THR A 43 -8.17 4.85 -23.93
C THR A 43 -9.48 4.09 -24.07
N PHE A 44 -9.51 2.81 -23.71
CA PHE A 44 -10.71 1.98 -23.75
C PHE A 44 -11.48 1.94 -22.43
N ILE A 45 -10.93 2.54 -21.36
CA ILE A 45 -11.53 2.55 -20.01
C ILE A 45 -13.00 2.93 -20.05
N PRO A 46 -13.44 4.05 -20.69
CA PRO A 46 -14.84 4.45 -20.70
C PRO A 46 -15.81 3.37 -21.20
N ASN A 47 -15.35 2.47 -22.08
CA ASN A 47 -16.16 1.39 -22.65
C ASN A 47 -16.22 0.15 -21.75
N ILE A 48 -15.21 -0.05 -20.88
CA ILE A 48 -15.10 -1.24 -20.03
C ILE A 48 -15.35 -0.95 -18.54
N ILE A 49 -15.56 0.31 -18.14
CA ILE A 49 -15.77 0.71 -16.74
C ILE A 49 -16.80 -0.16 -16.01
N PRO A 50 -18.03 -0.36 -16.51
CA PRO A 50 -19.03 -1.13 -15.78
C PRO A 50 -18.59 -2.57 -15.48
N PHE A 51 -17.82 -3.17 -16.41
CA PHE A 51 -17.28 -4.51 -16.23
C PHE A 51 -16.15 -4.53 -15.19
N VAL A 52 -15.22 -3.57 -15.26
CA VAL A 52 -14.13 -3.46 -14.27
C VAL A 52 -14.70 -3.18 -12.86
N THR A 53 -15.71 -2.31 -12.75
CA THR A 53 -16.41 -2.05 -11.48
C THR A 53 -17.05 -3.30 -10.92
N SER A 54 -17.77 -4.06 -11.75
CA SER A 54 -18.38 -5.33 -11.34
C SER A 54 -17.33 -6.33 -10.83
N LEU A 55 -16.18 -6.45 -11.51
CA LEU A 55 -15.10 -7.33 -11.07
C LEU A 55 -14.47 -6.89 -9.74
N VAL A 56 -14.17 -5.60 -9.58
CA VAL A 56 -13.60 -5.07 -8.34
C VAL A 56 -14.57 -5.28 -7.18
N ASN A 57 -15.84 -4.92 -7.34
CA ASN A 57 -16.85 -5.09 -6.30
C ASN A 57 -17.10 -6.56 -5.95
N SER A 58 -17.03 -7.45 -6.94
CA SER A 58 -17.13 -8.90 -6.69
C SER A 58 -15.94 -9.40 -5.88
N SER A 59 -14.73 -8.91 -6.14
CA SER A 59 -13.54 -9.24 -5.36
C SER A 59 -13.62 -8.71 -3.93
N LEU A 60 -14.06 -7.46 -3.75
CA LEU A 60 -14.25 -6.83 -2.44
C LEU A 60 -15.30 -7.54 -1.59
N SER A 61 -16.41 -7.98 -2.20
CA SER A 61 -17.51 -8.63 -1.47
C SER A 61 -17.26 -10.10 -1.15
N SER A 62 -16.51 -10.81 -2.01
CA SER A 62 -16.19 -12.23 -1.83
C SER A 62 -14.86 -12.49 -1.11
N GLY A 63 -14.08 -11.44 -0.84
CA GLY A 63 -12.72 -11.59 -0.31
C GLY A 63 -11.72 -12.26 -1.27
N CYS A 64 -12.11 -12.52 -2.51
CA CYS A 64 -11.31 -13.29 -3.45
C CYS A 64 -10.54 -12.39 -4.41
N PHE A 65 -9.22 -12.36 -4.29
CA PHE A 65 -8.36 -11.65 -5.24
C PHE A 65 -8.12 -12.50 -6.52
N PRO A 66 -8.34 -11.97 -7.73
CA PRO A 66 -8.21 -12.76 -8.96
C PRO A 66 -6.81 -13.36 -9.15
N SER A 67 -6.74 -14.68 -9.36
CA SER A 67 -5.46 -15.41 -9.50
C SER A 67 -4.52 -14.87 -10.58
N PRO A 68 -4.98 -14.41 -11.76
CA PRO A 68 -4.08 -13.79 -12.75
C PRO A 68 -3.39 -12.53 -12.25
N PHE A 69 -4.01 -11.80 -11.33
CA PHE A 69 -3.50 -10.55 -10.74
C PHE A 69 -2.54 -10.80 -9.59
N LYS A 70 -2.52 -12.00 -9.01
CA LYS A 70 -1.54 -12.40 -7.99
C LYS A 70 -0.10 -12.51 -8.52
N ARG A 71 0.10 -12.44 -9.84
CA ARG A 71 1.43 -12.55 -10.46
C ARG A 71 2.01 -11.17 -10.74
N ALA A 72 3.28 -11.00 -10.37
CA ALA A 72 4.08 -9.84 -10.73
C ALA A 72 5.18 -10.21 -11.73
N HIS A 73 5.56 -9.25 -12.58
CA HIS A 73 6.80 -9.33 -13.36
C HIS A 73 7.95 -8.71 -12.56
N ILE A 74 8.98 -9.51 -12.24
CA ILE A 74 10.12 -9.02 -11.47
C ILE A 74 11.17 -8.43 -12.41
N THR A 75 11.46 -7.14 -12.22
CA THR A 75 12.55 -6.45 -12.94
C THR A 75 13.65 -6.07 -11.95
N PRO A 76 14.87 -6.63 -12.08
CA PRO A 76 16.01 -6.21 -11.27
C PRO A 76 16.46 -4.79 -11.66
N LEU A 77 16.46 -3.87 -10.70
CA LEU A 77 16.96 -2.51 -10.89
C LEU A 77 18.25 -2.29 -10.09
N LEU A 78 19.23 -1.67 -10.71
CA LEU A 78 20.47 -1.30 -10.02
C LEU A 78 20.16 -0.25 -8.94
N LYS A 79 20.61 -0.49 -7.70
CA LYS A 79 20.32 0.37 -6.52
C LYS A 79 20.80 1.81 -6.72
N LYS A 80 21.95 1.98 -7.39
CA LYS A 80 22.53 3.29 -7.76
C LYS A 80 23.24 3.16 -9.11
N PRO A 81 23.17 4.18 -9.99
CA PRO A 81 23.83 4.12 -11.30
C PRO A 81 25.36 3.91 -11.26
N SER A 82 26.00 4.28 -10.14
CA SER A 82 27.45 4.19 -9.96
C SER A 82 27.94 2.81 -9.50
N LEU A 83 27.04 1.86 -9.24
CA LEU A 83 27.39 0.52 -8.77
C LEU A 83 27.76 -0.41 -9.93
N ASP A 84 28.59 -1.41 -9.65
CA ASP A 84 28.99 -2.41 -10.62
C ASP A 84 27.80 -3.30 -11.03
N PRO A 85 27.39 -3.30 -12.32
CA PRO A 85 26.30 -4.15 -12.84
C PRO A 85 26.62 -5.66 -12.82
N SER A 86 27.88 -6.05 -12.66
CA SER A 86 28.26 -7.47 -12.58
C SER A 86 27.97 -8.09 -11.20
N VAL A 87 27.74 -7.26 -10.17
CA VAL A 87 27.51 -7.71 -8.79
C VAL A 87 26.01 -7.77 -8.51
N ILE A 88 25.47 -8.98 -8.35
CA ILE A 88 24.02 -9.24 -8.14
C ILE A 88 23.47 -8.48 -6.91
N GLN A 89 24.24 -8.36 -5.84
CA GLN A 89 23.84 -7.66 -4.61
C GLN A 89 23.57 -6.15 -4.82
N ASN A 90 24.05 -5.58 -5.92
CA ASN A 90 23.79 -4.19 -6.29
C ASN A 90 22.40 -3.99 -6.89
N TYR A 91 21.65 -5.05 -7.16
CA TYR A 91 20.29 -4.98 -7.65
C TYR A 91 19.28 -5.05 -6.52
N ARG A 92 18.12 -4.45 -6.76
CA ARG A 92 16.90 -4.69 -6.00
C ARG A 92 15.84 -5.27 -6.94
N PRO A 93 15.11 -6.32 -6.55
CA PRO A 93 13.95 -6.76 -7.31
C PRO A 93 12.86 -5.69 -7.21
N VAL A 94 12.20 -5.38 -8.32
CA VAL A 94 10.99 -4.56 -8.35
C VAL A 94 9.86 -5.34 -8.99
N SER A 95 8.77 -5.50 -8.25
CA SER A 95 7.56 -6.18 -8.71
C SER A 95 6.70 -5.22 -9.54
N LEU A 96 6.65 -5.44 -10.85
CA LEU A 96 5.74 -4.75 -11.76
C LEU A 96 4.44 -5.55 -11.87
N LEU A 97 3.38 -5.04 -11.25
CA LEU A 97 2.06 -5.65 -11.30
C LEU A 97 1.30 -5.26 -12.57
N PRO A 98 0.43 -6.15 -13.09
CA PRO A 98 -0.51 -5.81 -14.15
C PRO A 98 -1.31 -4.54 -13.81
N PHE A 99 -1.65 -3.75 -14.83
CA PHE A 99 -2.34 -2.47 -14.64
C PHE A 99 -3.64 -2.61 -13.84
N LEU A 100 -4.49 -3.58 -14.20
CA LEU A 100 -5.74 -3.83 -13.48
C LEU A 100 -5.50 -4.38 -12.07
N SER A 101 -4.44 -5.15 -11.83
CA SER A 101 -4.10 -5.63 -10.47
C SER A 101 -3.93 -4.46 -9.50
N LYS A 102 -3.21 -3.42 -9.93
CA LYS A 102 -2.98 -2.20 -9.13
C LYS A 102 -4.29 -1.49 -8.79
N THR A 103 -5.30 -1.56 -9.65
CA THR A 103 -6.62 -0.98 -9.38
C THR A 103 -7.33 -1.70 -8.24
N PHE A 104 -7.26 -3.05 -8.19
CA PHE A 104 -7.86 -3.84 -7.10
C PHE A 104 -7.16 -3.58 -5.77
N GLU A 105 -5.82 -3.59 -5.78
CA GLU A 105 -5.02 -3.29 -4.60
C GLU A 105 -5.30 -1.88 -4.08
N ARG A 106 -5.44 -0.90 -4.98
CA ARG A 106 -5.75 0.47 -4.58
C ARG A 106 -7.17 0.64 -4.06
N ALA A 107 -8.16 -0.01 -4.67
CA ALA A 107 -9.54 -0.02 -4.16
C ALA A 107 -9.56 -0.49 -2.69
N THR A 108 -8.84 -1.58 -2.41
CA THR A 108 -8.68 -2.15 -1.06
C THR A 108 -7.91 -1.20 -0.13
N SER A 109 -6.73 -0.75 -0.56
CA SER A 109 -5.82 0.11 0.21
C SER A 109 -6.46 1.45 0.58
N ASN A 110 -7.22 2.06 -0.33
CA ASN A 110 -7.89 3.34 -0.08
C ASN A 110 -8.93 3.22 1.04
N GLN A 111 -9.74 2.17 1.05
CA GLN A 111 -10.76 1.96 2.08
C GLN A 111 -10.13 1.69 3.45
N LEU A 112 -9.08 0.86 3.50
CA LEU A 112 -8.34 0.62 4.74
C LEU A 112 -7.63 1.88 5.24
N SER A 113 -7.00 2.63 4.36
CA SER A 113 -6.29 3.87 4.72
C SER A 113 -7.25 4.93 5.25
N ALA A 114 -8.43 5.06 4.63
CA ALA A 114 -9.50 5.93 5.12
C ALA A 114 -9.92 5.52 6.54
N PHE A 115 -10.21 4.24 6.77
CA PHE A 115 -10.56 3.73 8.09
C PHE A 115 -9.48 4.02 9.15
N PHE A 116 -8.21 3.74 8.85
CA PHE A 116 -7.12 4.00 9.79
C PHE A 116 -6.95 5.49 10.10
N THR A 117 -7.16 6.36 9.11
CA THR A 117 -7.03 7.81 9.28
C THR A 117 -8.20 8.40 10.07
N GLU A 118 -9.44 8.06 9.70
CA GLU A 118 -10.66 8.56 10.34
C GLU A 118 -10.75 8.17 11.82
N ASN A 119 -10.18 7.01 12.17
CA ASN A 119 -10.18 6.49 13.53
C ASN A 119 -8.88 6.74 14.30
N ASN A 120 -7.93 7.51 13.74
CA ASN A 120 -6.63 7.84 14.35
C ASN A 120 -5.85 6.59 14.83
N LEU A 121 -5.83 5.55 14.00
CA LEU A 121 -5.23 4.25 14.33
C LEU A 121 -3.75 4.14 13.92
N LEU A 122 -3.23 5.13 13.18
CA LEU A 122 -1.83 5.21 12.80
C LEU A 122 -1.01 5.91 13.88
N ASP A 123 0.25 5.52 14.02
CA ASP A 123 1.17 6.17 14.94
C ASP A 123 1.32 7.68 14.56
N PRO A 124 1.17 8.63 15.52
CA PRO A 124 1.28 10.05 15.26
C PRO A 124 2.63 10.49 14.66
N HIS A 125 3.71 9.74 14.92
CA HIS A 125 5.06 9.99 14.44
C HIS A 125 5.42 9.19 13.17
N GLN A 126 4.49 8.39 12.63
CA GLN A 126 4.68 7.75 11.34
C GLN A 126 4.53 8.77 10.20
N SER A 127 5.63 9.05 9.50
CA SER A 127 5.63 9.88 8.28
C SER A 127 5.63 9.06 6.99
N GLY A 128 6.16 7.83 7.02
CA GLY A 128 6.22 6.96 5.84
C GLY A 128 4.83 6.48 5.40
N PHE A 129 4.58 6.49 4.09
CA PHE A 129 3.33 5.99 3.48
C PHE A 129 2.04 6.63 4.02
N ARG A 130 2.13 7.85 4.57
CA ARG A 130 1.00 8.57 5.15
C ARG A 130 0.66 9.82 4.32
N PRO A 131 -0.60 10.00 3.87
CA PRO A 131 -1.01 11.21 3.17
C PRO A 131 -0.72 12.48 3.98
N GLY A 132 -0.18 13.51 3.33
CA GLY A 132 0.18 14.78 3.99
C GLY A 132 1.51 14.74 4.77
N HIS A 133 2.23 13.61 4.78
CA HIS A 133 3.55 13.48 5.40
C HIS A 133 4.63 13.21 4.37
N SER A 134 5.88 13.55 4.71
CA SER A 134 7.06 13.36 3.87
C SER A 134 8.29 13.03 4.73
N THR A 135 9.43 12.78 4.09
CA THR A 135 10.73 12.66 4.80
C THR A 135 11.09 13.93 5.58
N GLU A 136 10.62 15.10 5.13
CA GLU A 136 10.84 16.38 5.81
C GLU A 136 10.07 16.44 7.12
N THR A 137 8.83 15.93 7.16
CA THR A 137 8.05 15.88 8.41
C THR A 137 8.74 15.04 9.49
N ALA A 138 9.34 13.90 9.10
CA ALA A 138 10.11 13.07 10.02
C ALA A 138 11.38 13.78 10.49
N LEU A 139 12.09 14.45 9.58
CA LEU A 139 13.30 15.20 9.90
C LEU A 139 13.01 16.36 10.87
N LEU A 140 11.91 17.08 10.66
CA LEU A 140 11.47 18.16 11.53
C LEU A 140 11.19 17.66 12.94
N LEU A 141 10.48 16.53 13.10
CA LEU A 141 10.20 15.93 14.40
C LEU A 141 11.49 15.56 15.16
N VAL A 142 12.44 14.92 14.48
CA VAL A 142 13.74 14.57 15.09
C VAL A 142 14.53 15.82 15.46
N ASN A 143 14.57 16.82 14.58
CA ASN A 143 15.31 18.05 14.82
C ASN A 143 14.74 18.84 16.00
N GLU A 144 13.41 18.94 16.10
CA GLU A 144 12.73 19.60 17.22
C GLU A 144 13.01 18.90 18.55
N ALA A 145 12.99 17.57 18.58
CA ALA A 145 13.33 16.80 19.77
C ALA A 145 14.79 17.07 20.23
N LEU A 146 15.73 17.12 19.29
CA LEU A 146 17.14 17.43 19.58
C LEU A 146 17.32 18.87 20.06
N HIS A 147 16.63 19.85 19.46
CA HIS A 147 16.69 21.24 19.89
C HIS A 147 16.11 21.43 21.29
N THR A 148 14.97 20.79 21.58
CA THR A 148 14.32 20.85 22.90
C THR A 148 15.22 20.26 23.99
N ALA A 149 15.82 19.08 23.75
CA ALA A 149 16.74 18.46 24.69
C ALA A 149 17.98 19.34 24.93
N ARG A 150 18.53 19.94 23.88
CA ARG A 150 19.65 20.87 23.99
C ARG A 150 19.31 22.12 24.79
N ALA A 151 18.12 22.71 24.59
CA ALA A 151 17.65 23.87 25.35
C ALA A 151 17.51 23.52 26.85
N ALA A 152 17.12 22.29 27.16
CA ALA A 152 17.08 21.75 28.52
C ALA A 152 18.45 21.30 29.08
N SER A 153 19.56 21.57 28.36
CA SER A 153 20.92 21.12 28.74
C SER A 153 21.06 19.60 28.92
N LEU A 154 20.23 18.81 28.22
CA LEU A 154 20.29 17.36 28.22
C LEU A 154 21.21 16.85 27.10
N SER A 155 21.79 15.67 27.30
CA SER A 155 22.49 14.93 26.25
C SER A 155 21.48 14.12 25.43
N SER A 156 21.70 14.05 24.10
CA SER A 156 20.83 13.31 23.17
C SER A 156 21.61 12.20 22.47
N ILE A 157 20.96 11.05 22.27
CA ILE A 157 21.49 9.93 21.48
C ILE A 157 20.47 9.61 20.41
N LEU A 158 20.91 9.57 19.14
CA LEU A 158 20.07 9.18 18.01
C LEU A 158 20.40 7.74 17.59
N ILE A 159 19.40 6.86 17.65
CA ILE A 159 19.51 5.48 17.19
C ILE A 159 18.74 5.36 15.88
N LEU A 160 19.44 4.96 14.82
CA LEU A 160 18.86 4.73 13.50
C LEU A 160 18.80 3.22 13.23
N LEU A 161 17.60 2.71 12.99
CA LEU A 161 17.36 1.30 12.69
C LEU A 161 16.89 1.17 11.24
N ASP A 162 17.41 0.17 10.55
CA ASP A 162 17.01 -0.17 9.18
C ASP A 162 16.73 -1.68 9.09
N LEU A 163 15.59 -2.04 8.51
CA LEU A 163 15.17 -3.43 8.36
C LEU A 163 15.62 -3.96 7.00
N SER A 164 16.41 -5.03 7.01
CA SER A 164 16.83 -5.69 5.77
C SER A 164 15.65 -6.40 5.12
N ALA A 165 15.39 -6.11 3.84
CA ALA A 165 14.34 -6.74 3.04
C ALA A 165 12.95 -6.74 3.72
N ALA A 166 12.54 -5.57 4.25
CA ALA A 166 11.34 -5.43 5.08
C ALA A 166 10.07 -6.02 4.46
N PHE A 167 9.87 -5.90 3.14
CA PHE A 167 8.69 -6.46 2.46
C PHE A 167 8.78 -7.97 2.22
N ASP A 168 9.98 -8.50 1.99
CA ASP A 168 10.22 -9.93 1.75
C ASP A 168 10.20 -10.76 3.04
N THR A 169 10.30 -10.10 4.20
CA THR A 169 10.43 -10.72 5.52
C THR A 169 9.15 -10.65 6.36
N VAL A 170 8.06 -10.10 5.81
CA VAL A 170 6.77 -10.02 6.51
C VAL A 170 6.15 -11.40 6.66
N GLU A 171 5.96 -11.82 7.90
CA GLU A 171 5.21 -13.03 8.23
C GLU A 171 3.71 -12.70 8.24
N HIS A 172 2.93 -13.41 7.42
CA HIS A 172 1.55 -13.05 7.12
C HIS A 172 0.62 -13.28 8.32
N SER A 173 0.87 -14.29 9.16
CA SER A 173 0.04 -14.53 10.34
C SER A 173 0.17 -13.41 11.37
N ILE A 174 1.37 -12.86 11.58
CA ILE A 174 1.64 -11.69 12.43
C ILE A 174 1.00 -10.44 11.83
N LEU A 175 1.10 -10.24 10.51
CA LEU A 175 0.47 -9.11 9.82
C LEU A 175 -1.04 -9.13 10.01
N LEU A 176 -1.70 -10.26 9.72
CA LEU A 176 -3.14 -10.42 9.88
C LEU A 176 -3.58 -10.26 11.34
N SER A 177 -2.81 -10.80 12.29
CA SER A 177 -3.09 -10.62 13.73
C SER A 177 -2.96 -9.16 14.15
N SER A 178 -1.96 -8.44 13.63
CA SER A 178 -1.77 -7.01 13.87
C SER A 178 -2.92 -6.19 13.30
N LEU A 179 -3.37 -6.51 12.08
CA LEU A 179 -4.52 -5.86 11.44
C LEU A 179 -5.83 -6.11 12.21
N ALA A 180 -6.04 -7.34 12.70
CA ALA A 180 -7.19 -7.65 13.54
C ALA A 180 -7.16 -6.83 14.84
N ALA A 181 -5.99 -6.70 15.46
CA ALA A 181 -5.80 -5.92 16.68
C ALA A 181 -6.02 -4.40 16.46
N THR A 182 -5.79 -3.88 15.25
CA THR A 182 -6.03 -2.47 14.90
C THR A 182 -7.47 -2.18 14.47
N GLY A 183 -8.37 -3.15 14.55
CA GLY A 183 -9.80 -2.94 14.29
C GLY A 183 -10.28 -3.42 12.91
N ILE A 184 -9.50 -4.23 12.19
CA ILE A 184 -10.01 -4.97 11.03
C ILE A 184 -10.75 -6.21 11.54
N CYS A 185 -12.07 -6.10 11.72
CA CYS A 185 -12.89 -7.16 12.33
C CYS A 185 -13.86 -7.85 11.36
N GLY A 186 -13.72 -7.59 10.05
CA GLY A 186 -14.38 -8.41 9.04
C GLY A 186 -13.95 -9.88 9.12
N GLY A 187 -14.87 -10.77 8.74
CA GLY A 187 -14.64 -12.22 8.76
C GLY A 187 -13.59 -12.69 7.75
N ASP A 188 -13.62 -13.99 7.42
CA ASP A 188 -12.66 -14.63 6.51
C ASP A 188 -12.52 -13.90 5.16
N ASP A 189 -13.57 -13.21 4.68
CA ASP A 189 -13.54 -12.50 3.40
C ASP A 189 -12.58 -11.29 3.41
N VAL A 190 -12.55 -10.49 4.49
CA VAL A 190 -11.65 -9.34 4.57
C VAL A 190 -10.21 -9.80 4.71
N THR A 191 -9.97 -10.84 5.51
CA THR A 191 -8.62 -11.39 5.71
C THR A 191 -8.11 -12.15 4.49
N ALA A 192 -8.99 -12.83 3.73
CA ALA A 192 -8.64 -13.52 2.48
C ALA A 192 -8.16 -12.56 1.40
N LEU A 193 -8.75 -11.37 1.30
CA LEU A 193 -8.32 -10.36 0.34
C LEU A 193 -6.97 -9.73 0.71
N LEU A 194 -6.63 -9.72 2.01
CA LEU A 194 -5.37 -9.22 2.55
C LEU A 194 -4.29 -10.29 2.68
N GLY A 195 -4.64 -11.55 2.37
CA GLY A 195 -3.72 -12.67 2.36
C GLY A 195 -2.71 -12.57 1.20
N PRO A 196 -1.71 -13.47 1.18
CA PRO A 196 -0.67 -13.45 0.16
C PRO A 196 -1.25 -13.54 -1.26
N ALA A 197 -0.65 -12.74 -2.15
CA ALA A 197 -0.72 -12.93 -3.59
C ALA A 197 0.01 -14.22 -3.96
#